data_AF-A0A8K0G760-F1
#
_entry.id   AF-A0A8K0G760-F1
#
_cell.length_a   1.000
_cell.length_b   1.000
_cell.length_c   1.000
_cell.angle_alpha   90.00
_cell.angle_beta   90.00
_cell.angle_gamma   90.00
#
_symmetry.space_group_name_H-M   'P 1'
#
loop_
_entity.id
_entity.type
_entity.pdbx_description
1 polymer ?
#
loop_
_entity_poly.entity_id
_entity_poly.type
_entity_poly.pdbx_seq_one_letter_code
_entity_poly.pdbx_strand_id
1 'polypeptide(L)'
;MMQFINIEKDVSEFVSNLEAVFGFGQALAVSDAVYSSKWYSYRFSRLKATLLLMIQNSQNGITIKAGGLVTINADTIVKVLRVAWSACSILRGLRQN
;
A
#
# COMPACT_ATOMS: atom_id res chain seq x y z
N MET A 1 -2.56 -6.30 -31.36
CA MET A 1 -1.35 -5.65 -30.80
C MET A 1 -1.66 -4.35 -30.04
N MET A 2 -2.52 -3.45 -30.55
CA MET A 2 -2.87 -2.19 -29.83
C MET A 2 -3.65 -2.36 -28.52
N GLN A 3 -4.47 -3.41 -28.36
CA GLN A 3 -5.24 -3.64 -27.13
C GLN A 3 -4.33 -3.91 -25.90
N PHE A 4 -3.23 -4.65 -26.09
CA PHE A 4 -2.31 -5.00 -25.00
C PHE A 4 -1.62 -3.79 -24.36
N ILE A 5 -1.27 -2.77 -25.16
CA ILE A 5 -0.55 -1.56 -24.69
C ILE A 5 -1.47 -0.65 -23.87
N ASN A 6 -2.74 -0.53 -24.27
CA ASN A 6 -3.71 0.29 -23.52
C ASN A 6 -4.00 -0.29 -22.13
N ILE A 7 -4.07 -1.62 -22.06
CA ILE A 7 -4.35 -2.37 -20.83
C ILE A 7 -3.20 -2.25 -19.82
N GLU A 8 -1.95 -2.31 -20.28
CA GLU A 8 -0.80 -2.21 -19.37
C GLU A 8 -0.69 -0.81 -18.73
N LYS A 9 -1.08 0.22 -19.48
CA LYS A 9 -1.21 1.59 -18.96
C LYS A 9 -2.34 1.72 -17.94
N ASP A 10 -3.50 1.13 -18.23
CA ASP A 10 -4.68 1.17 -17.35
C ASP A 10 -4.42 0.44 -16.01
N VAL A 11 -3.74 -0.70 -16.06
CA VAL A 11 -3.30 -1.43 -14.86
C VAL A 11 -2.28 -0.62 -14.06
N SER A 12 -1.35 0.07 -14.72
CA SER A 12 -0.34 0.89 -14.04
C SER A 12 -0.96 2.13 -13.39
N GLU A 13 -1.90 2.78 -14.06
CA GLU A 13 -2.67 3.91 -13.52
C GLU A 13 -3.53 3.46 -12.33
N PHE A 14 -4.20 2.32 -12.46
CA PHE A 14 -4.96 1.72 -11.35
C PHE A 14 -4.07 1.38 -10.16
N VAL A 15 -2.87 0.82 -10.37
CA VAL A 15 -1.89 0.55 -9.31
C VAL A 15 -1.50 1.83 -8.59
N SER A 16 -1.20 2.91 -9.32
CA SER A 16 -0.85 4.20 -8.70
C SER A 16 -2.01 4.81 -7.89
N ASN A 17 -3.23 4.71 -8.40
CA ASN A 17 -4.43 5.18 -7.68
C ASN A 17 -4.73 4.31 -6.46
N LEU A 18 -4.45 3.01 -6.52
CA LEU A 18 -4.56 2.10 -5.39
C LEU A 18 -3.57 2.47 -4.29
N GLU A 19 -2.29 2.67 -4.63
CA GLU A 19 -1.28 3.10 -3.66
C GLU A 19 -1.62 4.45 -3.01
N ALA A 20 -2.21 5.37 -3.78
CA ALA A 20 -2.70 6.65 -3.28
C ALA A 20 -3.88 6.49 -2.30
N VAL A 21 -4.84 5.61 -2.59
CA VAL A 21 -6.02 5.35 -1.73
C VAL A 21 -5.66 4.56 -0.48
N PHE A 22 -4.68 3.66 -0.54
CA PHE A 22 -4.27 2.83 0.60
C PHE A 22 -3.51 3.60 1.69
N GLY A 23 -3.23 4.89 1.50
CA GLY A 23 -2.92 5.80 2.62
C GLY A 23 -1.59 5.52 3.35
N PHE A 24 -0.73 4.65 2.81
CA PHE A 24 0.58 4.34 3.40
C PHE A 24 1.43 5.59 3.66
N GLY A 25 1.28 6.63 2.83
CA GLY A 25 1.98 7.90 2.99
C GLY A 25 1.56 8.72 4.22
N GLN A 26 0.34 8.56 4.74
CA GLN A 26 -0.16 9.42 5.82
C GLN A 26 0.45 9.08 7.18
N ALA A 27 0.61 7.80 7.49
CA ALA A 27 1.24 7.36 8.75
C ALA A 27 2.74 7.71 8.80
N LEU A 28 3.43 7.55 7.67
CA LEU A 28 4.83 7.95 7.49
C LEU A 28 5.01 9.48 7.60
N ALA A 29 4.12 10.27 6.99
CA ALA A 29 4.18 11.73 7.11
C ALA A 29 3.98 12.21 8.56
N VAL A 30 3.08 11.56 9.32
CA VAL A 30 2.88 11.88 10.74
C VAL A 30 4.13 11.57 11.57
N SER A 31 4.80 10.44 11.30
CA SER A 31 6.00 10.08 12.06
C SER A 31 7.21 10.93 11.70
N ASP A 32 7.35 11.32 10.44
CA ASP A 32 8.38 12.24 9.98
C ASP A 32 8.19 13.64 10.59
N ALA A 33 6.96 14.14 10.64
CA ALA A 33 6.62 15.39 11.32
C ALA A 33 6.90 15.33 12.83
N VAL A 34 6.59 14.20 13.48
CA VAL A 34 6.90 13.99 14.90
C VAL A 34 8.40 13.89 15.14
N TYR A 35 9.15 13.23 14.25
CA TYR A 35 10.61 13.13 14.35
C TYR A 35 11.28 14.50 14.16
N SER A 36 10.74 15.33 13.26
CA SER A 36 11.19 16.71 13.04
C SER A 36 10.79 17.67 14.17
N SER A 37 9.75 17.36 14.95
CA SER A 37 9.50 18.06 16.21
C SER A 37 10.62 17.68 17.18
N LYS A 38 11.29 18.62 17.85
CA LYS A 38 12.43 18.38 18.75
C LYS A 38 12.04 17.58 20.01
N TRP A 39 11.53 16.36 19.83
CA TRP A 39 10.85 15.56 20.83
C TRP A 39 11.77 15.14 21.98
N TYR A 40 13.06 15.03 21.68
CA TYR A 40 14.14 14.76 22.62
C TYR A 40 14.36 15.90 23.62
N SER A 41 13.94 17.14 23.30
CA SER A 41 14.08 18.31 24.19
C SER A 41 12.92 18.47 25.17
N TYR A 42 11.85 17.68 25.09
CA TYR A 42 10.74 17.78 26.03
C TYR A 42 11.14 17.33 27.44
N ARG A 43 10.81 18.15 28.45
CA ARG A 43 11.02 17.83 29.88
C ARG A 43 10.11 16.71 30.39
N PHE A 44 8.98 16.46 29.73
CA PHE A 44 8.01 15.46 30.17
C PHE A 44 8.37 14.06 29.64
N SER A 45 8.81 13.19 30.55
CA SER A 45 9.15 11.79 30.24
C SER A 45 7.98 11.01 29.61
N ARG A 46 6.74 11.26 30.06
CA ARG A 46 5.54 10.62 29.50
C ARG A 46 5.30 11.00 28.04
N LEU A 47 5.51 12.27 27.69
CA LEU A 47 5.30 12.78 26.34
C LEU A 47 6.34 12.21 25.36
N LYS A 48 7.58 12.04 25.81
CA LYS A 48 8.63 11.32 25.07
C LYS A 48 8.25 9.87 24.79
N ALA A 49 7.77 9.14 25.79
CA ALA A 49 7.36 7.76 25.64
C ALA A 49 6.19 7.60 24.65
N THR A 50 5.20 8.50 24.72
CA THR A 50 4.07 8.51 23.77
C THR A 50 4.52 8.81 22.33
N LEU A 51 5.42 9.76 22.12
CA LEU A 51 5.94 10.08 20.78
C LEU A 51 6.79 8.95 20.19
N LEU A 52 7.62 8.29 21.02
CA LEU A 52 8.35 7.08 20.59
C LEU A 52 7.38 5.97 20.17
N LEU A 53 6.34 5.73 20.97
CA LEU A 53 5.33 4.73 20.67
C LEU A 53 4.62 5.07 19.35
N MET A 54 4.31 6.34 19.11
CA MET A 54 3.65 6.81 17.89
C MET A 54 4.53 6.61 16.65
N ILE A 55 5.82 6.92 16.75
CA ILE A 55 6.82 6.63 15.69
C ILE A 55 6.91 5.12 15.45
N GLN A 56 7.02 4.31 16.49
CA GLN A 56 7.16 2.86 16.37
C GLN A 56 5.91 2.20 15.76
N ASN A 57 4.71 2.70 16.08
CA ASN A 57 3.47 2.19 15.47
C ASN A 57 3.32 2.63 14.01
N SER A 58 3.79 3.81 13.63
CA SER A 58 3.73 4.28 12.24
C SER A 58 4.61 3.47 11.27
N GLN A 59 5.71 2.89 11.77
CA GLN A 59 6.62 2.04 10.99
C GLN A 59 6.00 0.69 10.67
N ASN A 60 5.09 0.21 11.53
CA ASN A 60 4.28 -0.95 11.27
C ASN A 60 3.11 -0.51 10.39
N GLY A 61 3.31 -0.53 9.07
CA GLY A 61 2.26 -0.21 8.11
C GLY A 61 0.95 -0.92 8.46
N ILE A 62 -0.19 -0.23 8.27
CA ILE A 62 -1.53 -0.74 8.57
C ILE A 62 -1.77 -1.98 7.71
N THR A 63 -1.36 -3.13 8.23
CA THR A 63 -1.39 -4.39 7.50
C THR A 63 -2.69 -5.08 7.87
N ILE A 64 -3.75 -4.78 7.11
CA ILE A 64 -5.03 -5.45 7.30
C ILE A 64 -4.83 -6.91 6.92
N LYS A 65 -4.81 -7.80 7.92
CA LYS A 65 -4.80 -9.25 7.69
C LYS A 65 -6.23 -9.69 7.39
N ALA A 66 -6.56 -10.02 6.14
CA ALA A 66 -7.83 -10.70 5.85
C ALA A 66 -7.77 -12.11 6.43
N GLY A 67 -8.59 -12.36 7.45
CA GLY A 67 -8.77 -13.69 8.05
C GLY A 67 -7.50 -14.31 8.65
N GLY A 68 -6.44 -13.53 8.92
CA GLY A 68 -5.17 -14.03 9.44
C GLY A 68 -4.30 -14.82 8.45
N LEU A 69 -4.80 -15.12 7.24
CA LEU A 69 -4.15 -15.96 6.24
C LEU A 69 -3.27 -15.16 5.27
N VAL A 70 -3.70 -13.94 4.94
CA VAL A 70 -2.99 -13.07 3.98
C VAL A 70 -2.93 -11.65 4.52
N THR A 71 -1.71 -11.10 4.57
CA THR A 71 -1.49 -9.67 4.74
C THR A 71 -1.96 -8.98 3.47
N ILE A 72 -3.09 -8.27 3.55
CA ILE A 72 -3.56 -7.42 2.45
C ILE A 72 -2.63 -6.22 2.42
N ASN A 73 -1.63 -6.31 1.54
CA ASN A 73 -0.81 -5.20 1.12
C ASN A 73 -1.22 -4.80 -0.30
N ALA A 74 -0.94 -3.56 -0.70
CA ALA A 74 -1.18 -3.08 -2.06
C ALA A 74 -0.52 -4.01 -3.09
N ASP A 75 0.71 -4.44 -2.83
CA ASP A 75 1.43 -5.43 -3.64
C ASP A 75 0.66 -6.74 -3.86
N THR A 76 -0.01 -7.24 -2.82
CA THR A 76 -0.75 -8.50 -2.88
C THR A 76 -1.98 -8.36 -3.77
N ILE A 77 -2.69 -7.22 -3.66
CA ILE A 77 -3.85 -6.91 -4.51
C ILE A 77 -3.42 -6.81 -5.97
N VAL A 78 -2.30 -6.12 -6.24
CA VAL A 78 -1.75 -5.98 -7.59
C VAL A 78 -1.35 -7.35 -8.17
N LYS A 79 -0.75 -8.23 -7.36
CA LYS A 79 -0.44 -9.61 -7.79
C LYS A 79 -1.68 -10.41 -8.15
N VAL A 80 -2.72 -10.38 -7.32
CA VAL A 80 -3.98 -11.08 -7.60
C VAL A 80 -4.63 -10.53 -8.87
N LEU A 81 -4.65 -9.21 -9.05
CA LEU A 81 -5.19 -8.56 -10.23
C LEU A 81 -4.44 -8.97 -11.51
N ARG A 82 -3.10 -9.03 -11.46
CA ARG A 82 -2.28 -9.49 -12.60
C ARG A 82 -2.58 -10.94 -12.98
N VAL A 83 -2.73 -11.83 -12.00
CA VAL A 83 -3.06 -13.23 -12.24
C VAL A 83 -4.46 -13.38 -12.85
N ALA A 84 -5.46 -12.68 -12.29
CA ALA A 84 -6.82 -12.67 -12.82
C ALA A 84 -6.86 -12.15 -14.27
N TRP A 85 -6.10 -11.09 -14.56
CA TRP A 85 -5.99 -10.54 -15.91
C TRP A 85 -5.35 -11.52 -16.90
N SER A 86 -4.23 -12.13 -16.52
CA SER A 86 -3.56 -13.15 -17.32
C SER A 86 -4.52 -14.30 -17.65
N ALA A 87 -5.25 -14.81 -16.66
CA ALA A 87 -6.26 -15.85 -16.86
C ALA A 87 -7.38 -15.39 -17.82
N CYS A 88 -7.94 -14.19 -17.63
CA CYS A 88 -8.95 -13.64 -18.54
C CYS A 88 -8.45 -13.47 -19.97
N SER A 89 -7.19 -13.07 -20.16
CA SER A 89 -6.60 -12.90 -21.48
C SER A 89 -6.46 -14.22 -22.24
N ILE A 90 -6.03 -15.29 -21.57
CA ILE A 90 -5.97 -16.64 -22.12
C ILE A 90 -7.38 -17.10 -22.52
N LEU A 91 -8.35 -16.96 -21.62
CA LEU A 91 -9.74 -17.33 -21.89
C LEU A 91 -10.34 -16.55 -23.07
N ARG A 92 -10.02 -15.26 -23.21
CA ARG A 92 -10.45 -14.45 -24.37
C ARG A 92 -9.81 -14.91 -25.67
N GLY A 93 -8.54 -15.31 -25.64
CA GLY A 93 -7.84 -15.85 -26.82
C GLY A 93 -8.42 -17.19 -27.28
N LEU A 94 -8.81 -18.07 -26.34
CA LEU A 94 -9.43 -19.35 -26.66
C LEU A 94 -10.86 -19.23 -27.20
N ARG A 95 -11.58 -18.13 -26.89
CA ARG A 95 -12.96 -17.90 -27.34
C ARG A 95 -13.06 -17.39 -28.79
N GLN A 96 -11.98 -16.91 -29.39
CA GLN A 96 -11.98 -16.35 -30.75
C GLN A 96 -11.63 -17.37 -31.85
N ASN A 97 -11.53 -18.66 -31.50
CA ASN A 97 -11.29 -19.78 -32.39
C ASN A 97 -12.52 -20.70 -32.43
#